data_AF-A0A959F283-F1
#
_entry.id   AF-A0A959F283-F1
#
_cell.length_a   1.000
_cell.length_b   1.000
_cell.length_c   1.000
_cell.angle_alpha   90.00
_cell.angle_beta   90.00
_cell.angle_gamma   90.00
#
_symmetry.space_group_name_H-M   'P 1'
#
loop_
_entity.id
_entity.type
_entity.pdbx_description
1 polymer ?
#
loop_
_entity_poly.entity_id
_entity_poly.type
_entity_poly.pdbx_seq_one_letter_code
_entity_poly.pdbx_strand_id
1 'polypeptide(L)'
;FDARIEEFNYGLIEGEEFTGNLTFDRDELLIRGSTKAMEGTFRLDGVVYLDDRPRLQAKLDCDGINAKEFFRQTENFGQDVLQDRHVSGTLNAKMAIFAYFDEEGNFLDDQLLVFAGIGIENGELKDFKMLEEFSSYVKVQDLRNIRFENMENWLMINKQTIYIPAMFIQSNAMNLTIAGEHNFDNEFEYDIKVNAG
;
A
#
# COMPACT_ATOMS: atom_id res chain seq x y z
N PHE A 1 -16.78 17.14 -16.85
CA PHE A 1 -17.98 16.32 -17.01
C PHE A 1 -18.02 15.28 -15.89
N ASP A 2 -19.21 14.82 -15.52
CA ASP A 2 -19.35 13.78 -14.52
C ASP A 2 -19.21 12.41 -15.16
N ALA A 3 -18.43 11.53 -14.52
CA ALA A 3 -18.26 10.15 -14.90
C ALA A 3 -18.97 9.25 -13.88
N ARG A 4 -19.68 8.26 -14.40
CA ARG A 4 -20.26 7.16 -13.63
C ARG A 4 -19.93 5.87 -14.35
N ILE A 5 -19.25 4.97 -13.66
CA ILE A 5 -18.90 3.64 -14.16
C ILE A 5 -19.43 2.66 -13.13
N GLU A 6 -20.29 1.74 -13.56
CA GLU A 6 -20.91 0.76 -12.67
C GLU A 6 -19.87 -0.24 -12.18
N GLU A 7 -19.05 -0.77 -13.09
CA GLU A 7 -17.99 -1.73 -12.82
C GLU A 7 -16.79 -1.46 -13.73
N PHE A 8 -15.57 -1.70 -13.23
CA PHE A 8 -14.35 -1.68 -14.04
C PHE A 8 -13.36 -2.74 -13.56
N ASN A 9 -12.46 -3.10 -14.47
CA ASN A 9 -11.39 -4.04 -14.20
C ASN A 9 -10.08 -3.62 -14.87
N TYR A 10 -8.95 -3.83 -14.19
CA TYR A 10 -7.61 -3.68 -14.74
C TYR A 10 -6.70 -4.76 -14.13
N GLY A 11 -6.29 -5.74 -14.95
CA GLY A 11 -5.63 -6.94 -14.41
C GLY A 11 -6.56 -7.67 -13.43
N LEU A 12 -6.09 -7.92 -12.20
CA LEU A 12 -6.90 -8.46 -11.10
C LEU A 12 -7.61 -7.39 -10.27
N ILE A 13 -7.37 -6.10 -10.54
CA ILE A 13 -8.03 -5.02 -9.82
C ILE A 13 -9.46 -4.91 -10.33
N GLU A 14 -10.40 -5.04 -9.40
CA GLU A 14 -11.83 -4.95 -9.64
C GLU A 14 -12.40 -3.82 -8.77
N GLY A 15 -13.24 -2.99 -9.39
CA GLY A 15 -13.90 -1.89 -8.70
C GLY A 15 -15.27 -1.60 -9.24
N GLU A 16 -16.07 -0.97 -8.39
CA GLU A 16 -17.49 -0.75 -8.59
C GLU A 16 -17.84 0.70 -8.24
N GLU A 17 -18.97 1.15 -8.78
CA GLU A 17 -19.60 2.43 -8.44
C GLU A 17 -18.63 3.62 -8.51
N PHE A 18 -17.74 3.65 -9.50
CA PHE A 18 -16.89 4.82 -9.70
C PHE A 18 -17.78 6.01 -10.06
N THR A 19 -17.69 7.05 -9.24
CA THR A 19 -18.35 8.32 -9.48
C THR A 19 -17.33 9.43 -9.31
N GLY A 20 -17.31 10.37 -10.24
CA GLY A 20 -16.34 11.45 -10.18
C GLY A 20 -16.61 12.55 -11.18
N ASN A 21 -15.87 13.63 -11.02
CA ASN A 21 -15.82 14.74 -11.93
C ASN A 21 -14.45 14.78 -12.60
N LEU A 22 -14.45 14.85 -13.92
CA LEU A 22 -13.27 15.02 -14.74
C LEU A 22 -13.35 16.42 -15.37
N THR A 23 -12.41 17.29 -15.04
CA THR A 23 -12.35 18.64 -15.59
C THR A 23 -11.07 18.79 -16.38
N PHE A 24 -11.21 19.10 -17.67
CA PHE A 24 -10.09 19.38 -18.55
C PHE A 24 -9.95 20.89 -18.71
N ASP A 25 -8.77 21.43 -18.39
CA ASP A 25 -8.41 22.83 -18.60
C ASP A 25 -7.01 22.92 -19.21
N ARG A 26 -6.94 23.35 -20.47
CA ARG A 26 -5.71 23.40 -21.28
C ARG A 26 -5.01 22.04 -21.36
N ASP A 27 -3.90 21.87 -20.65
CA ASP A 27 -3.07 20.67 -20.65
C ASP A 27 -3.19 19.93 -19.30
N GLU A 28 -4.21 20.25 -18.51
CA GLU A 28 -4.47 19.63 -17.20
C GLU A 28 -5.80 18.87 -17.21
N LEU A 29 -5.75 17.62 -16.74
CA LEU A 29 -6.92 16.82 -16.43
C LEU A 29 -7.03 16.65 -14.92
N LEU A 30 -7.99 17.36 -14.32
CA LEU A 30 -8.34 17.23 -12.92
C LEU A 30 -9.33 16.07 -12.76
N ILE A 31 -9.04 15.18 -11.83
CA ILE A 31 -9.84 13.99 -11.52
C ILE A 31 -10.19 14.04 -10.03
N ARG A 32 -11.47 14.14 -9.73
CA ARG A 32 -11.99 13.96 -8.36
C ARG A 32 -13.05 12.89 -8.38
N GLY A 33 -12.85 11.81 -7.65
CA GLY A 33 -13.82 10.74 -7.64
C GLY A 33 -13.63 9.76 -6.52
N SER A 34 -14.57 8.84 -6.43
CA SER A 34 -14.52 7.72 -5.50
C SER A 34 -15.04 6.46 -6.15
N THR A 35 -14.53 5.32 -5.71
CA THR A 35 -14.98 4.00 -6.11
C THR A 35 -14.91 3.05 -4.92
N LYS A 36 -15.69 1.98 -4.99
CA LYS A 36 -15.56 0.83 -4.11
C LYS A 36 -14.64 -0.19 -4.76
N ALA A 37 -13.66 -0.68 -4.02
CA ALA A 37 -12.80 -1.77 -4.45
C ALA A 37 -12.21 -2.45 -3.22
N MET A 38 -11.85 -3.73 -3.33
CA MET A 38 -11.24 -4.50 -2.24
C MET A 38 -12.02 -4.36 -0.92
N GLU A 39 -13.35 -4.44 -1.01
CA GLU A 39 -14.33 -4.29 0.08
C GLU A 39 -14.39 -2.91 0.75
N GLY A 40 -13.53 -1.97 0.35
CA GLY A 40 -13.44 -0.63 0.92
C GLY A 40 -13.71 0.48 -0.11
N THR A 41 -13.39 1.71 0.28
CA THR A 41 -13.59 2.90 -0.56
C THR A 41 -12.26 3.59 -0.85
N PHE A 42 -12.05 3.93 -2.12
CA PHE A 42 -10.95 4.76 -2.59
C PHE A 42 -11.50 6.12 -3.00
N ARG A 43 -10.86 7.21 -2.57
CA ARG A 43 -11.17 8.58 -2.98
C ARG A 43 -9.94 9.24 -3.54
N LEU A 44 -10.02 9.68 -4.79
CA LEU A 44 -8.94 10.28 -5.56
C LEU A 44 -9.21 11.78 -5.75
N ASP A 45 -8.22 12.60 -5.48
CA ASP A 45 -8.12 13.99 -5.96
C ASP A 45 -6.76 14.14 -6.64
N GLY A 46 -6.76 14.23 -7.97
CA GLY A 46 -5.53 14.25 -8.75
C GLY A 46 -5.59 15.19 -9.93
N VAL A 47 -4.41 15.55 -10.41
CA VAL A 47 -4.20 16.29 -11.65
C VAL A 47 -3.17 15.54 -12.49
N VAL A 48 -3.55 15.28 -13.74
CA VAL A 48 -2.63 14.79 -14.77
C VAL A 48 -2.28 15.99 -15.63
N TYR A 49 -0.98 16.29 -15.74
CA TYR A 49 -0.47 17.26 -16.70
C TYR A 49 -0.09 16.50 -17.96
N LEU A 50 -0.61 16.92 -19.11
CA LEU A 50 -0.51 16.28 -20.41
C LEU A 50 0.36 17.11 -21.37
N ASP A 51 1.42 17.72 -20.84
CA ASP A 51 2.45 18.42 -21.60
C ASP A 51 3.53 17.43 -22.12
N ASP A 52 4.61 17.93 -22.73
CA ASP A 52 5.71 17.10 -23.27
C ASP A 52 6.35 16.18 -22.20
N ARG A 53 6.13 16.43 -20.90
CA ARG A 53 6.58 15.56 -19.81
C ARG A 53 5.39 15.24 -18.91
N PRO A 54 4.58 14.24 -19.29
CA PRO A 54 3.37 13.91 -18.56
C PRO A 54 3.71 13.55 -17.11
N ARG A 55 2.87 14.03 -16.20
CA ARG A 55 3.04 13.75 -14.76
C ARG A 55 1.69 13.72 -14.06
N LEU A 56 1.61 12.91 -13.01
CA LEU A 56 0.48 12.79 -12.11
C LEU A 56 0.86 13.35 -10.75
N GLN A 57 0.02 14.22 -10.20
CA GLN A 57 0.00 14.52 -8.78
C GLN A 57 -1.35 14.12 -8.22
N ALA A 58 -1.36 13.26 -7.21
CA ALA A 58 -2.59 12.73 -6.65
C ALA A 58 -2.56 12.64 -5.12
N LYS A 59 -3.72 12.85 -4.53
CA LYS A 59 -4.05 12.45 -3.17
C LYS A 59 -5.02 11.29 -3.24
N LEU A 60 -4.68 10.20 -2.56
CA LEU A 60 -5.54 9.03 -2.43
C LEU A 60 -5.89 8.83 -0.96
N ASP A 61 -7.18 8.68 -0.68
CA ASP A 61 -7.71 8.33 0.64
C ASP A 61 -8.40 6.97 0.54
N CYS A 62 -7.91 6.02 1.31
CA CYS A 62 -8.35 4.63 1.36
C CYS A 62 -9.00 4.37 2.71
N ASP A 63 -10.21 3.84 2.70
CA ASP A 63 -11.06 3.68 3.87
C ASP A 63 -11.68 2.28 3.87
N GLY A 64 -11.33 1.48 4.88
CA GLY A 64 -11.89 0.15 5.07
C GLY A 64 -11.43 -0.90 4.06
N ILE A 65 -10.21 -0.79 3.52
CA ILE A 65 -9.71 -1.71 2.50
C ILE A 65 -9.39 -3.07 3.13
N ASN A 66 -9.88 -4.16 2.55
CA ASN A 66 -9.49 -5.51 2.97
C ASN A 66 -8.03 -5.76 2.58
N ALA A 67 -7.13 -5.89 3.56
CA ALA A 67 -5.70 -6.01 3.32
C ALA A 67 -5.34 -7.27 2.51
N LYS A 68 -6.05 -8.38 2.72
CA LYS A 68 -5.81 -9.60 1.96
C LYS A 68 -6.18 -9.42 0.49
N GLU A 69 -7.33 -8.80 0.24
CA GLU A 69 -7.80 -8.54 -1.11
C GLU A 69 -6.93 -7.51 -1.83
N PHE A 70 -6.45 -6.49 -1.10
CA PHE A 70 -5.48 -5.53 -1.60
C PHE A 70 -4.23 -6.23 -2.13
N PHE A 71 -3.57 -7.06 -1.31
CA PHE A 71 -2.39 -7.82 -1.75
C PHE A 71 -2.70 -8.77 -2.91
N ARG A 72 -3.86 -9.45 -2.89
CA ARG A 72 -4.25 -10.37 -3.96
C ARG A 72 -4.43 -9.66 -5.30
N GLN A 73 -5.19 -8.57 -5.33
CA GLN A 73 -5.53 -7.84 -6.56
C GLN A 73 -4.34 -7.04 -7.11
N THR A 74 -3.38 -6.66 -6.28
CA THR A 74 -2.11 -6.06 -6.72
C THR A 74 -1.03 -7.09 -7.04
N GLU A 75 -1.41 -8.37 -7.17
CA GLU A 75 -0.49 -9.48 -7.50
C GLU A 75 0.70 -9.56 -6.54
N ASN A 76 0.43 -9.34 -5.24
CA ASN A 76 1.41 -9.26 -4.17
C ASN A 76 2.55 -8.27 -4.46
N PHE A 77 2.30 -7.25 -5.28
CA PHE A 77 3.30 -6.28 -5.74
C PHE A 77 4.51 -6.91 -6.45
N GLY A 78 4.38 -8.14 -6.95
CA GLY A 78 5.49 -8.90 -7.54
C GLY A 78 6.55 -9.37 -6.54
N GLN A 79 6.25 -9.41 -5.24
CA GLN A 79 7.18 -9.87 -4.20
C GLN A 79 6.78 -11.21 -3.56
N ASP A 80 7.76 -11.86 -2.92
CA ASP A 80 7.62 -13.17 -2.25
C ASP A 80 7.73 -13.12 -0.72
N VAL A 81 8.04 -11.97 -0.15
CA VAL A 81 8.28 -11.78 1.29
C VAL A 81 6.96 -11.78 2.06
N LEU A 82 6.01 -10.95 1.66
CA LEU A 82 4.73 -10.74 2.33
C LEU A 82 3.59 -10.79 1.30
N GLN A 83 2.78 -11.84 1.34
CA GLN A 83 1.75 -12.09 0.33
C GLN A 83 0.36 -12.10 0.96
N ASP A 84 -0.67 -12.08 0.15
CA ASP A 84 -2.10 -12.13 0.52
C ASP A 84 -2.41 -13.26 1.51
N ARG A 85 -1.75 -14.41 1.39
CA ARG A 85 -1.90 -15.53 2.33
C ARG A 85 -1.32 -15.27 3.73
N HIS A 86 -0.37 -14.34 3.84
CA HIS A 86 0.29 -13.98 5.09
C HIS A 86 -0.43 -12.85 5.82
N VAL A 87 -1.29 -12.08 5.15
CA VAL A 87 -1.87 -10.85 5.73
C VAL A 87 -3.39 -10.90 5.82
N SER A 88 -3.94 -10.29 6.86
CA SER A 88 -5.35 -9.89 6.91
C SER A 88 -5.52 -8.72 7.87
N GLY A 89 -6.68 -8.07 7.79
CA GLY A 89 -7.00 -6.86 8.56
C GLY A 89 -7.66 -5.81 7.67
N THR A 90 -8.03 -4.70 8.28
CA THR A 90 -8.65 -3.56 7.60
C THR A 90 -7.64 -2.43 7.47
N LEU A 91 -7.27 -2.10 6.24
CA LEU A 91 -6.30 -1.07 5.88
C LEU A 91 -7.00 0.27 5.61
N ASN A 92 -6.48 1.32 6.23
CA ASN A 92 -6.77 2.71 5.92
C ASN A 92 -5.48 3.39 5.48
N ALA A 93 -5.54 4.29 4.50
CA ALA A 93 -4.35 4.99 4.04
C ALA A 93 -4.67 6.40 3.52
N LYS A 94 -3.71 7.31 3.68
CA LYS A 94 -3.69 8.60 3.00
C LYS A 94 -2.35 8.75 2.29
N MET A 95 -2.40 8.96 0.98
CA MET A 95 -1.21 8.98 0.14
C MET A 95 -1.13 10.27 -0.67
N ALA A 96 0.07 10.83 -0.77
CA ALA A 96 0.43 11.81 -1.78
C ALA A 96 1.35 11.14 -2.79
N ILE A 97 0.97 11.15 -4.06
CA ILE A 97 1.62 10.42 -5.15
C ILE A 97 2.09 11.44 -6.19
N PHE A 98 3.35 11.33 -6.58
CA PHE A 98 3.96 12.08 -7.68
C PHE A 98 4.58 11.06 -8.63
N ALA A 99 3.99 10.91 -9.81
CA ALA A 99 4.46 9.98 -10.84
C ALA A 99 4.79 10.74 -12.12
N TYR A 100 5.83 10.29 -12.81
CA TYR A 100 6.36 10.93 -14.01
C TYR A 100 6.40 9.92 -15.14
N PHE A 101 6.27 10.42 -16.36
CA PHE A 101 6.30 9.63 -17.57
C PHE A 101 7.26 10.28 -18.57
N ASP A 102 7.81 9.48 -19.48
CA ASP A 102 8.57 10.02 -20.61
C ASP A 102 7.66 10.57 -21.72
N GLU A 103 8.27 11.09 -22.80
CA GLU A 103 7.56 11.66 -23.96
C GLU A 103 6.70 10.62 -24.71
N GLU A 104 6.97 9.32 -24.53
CA GLU A 104 6.18 8.22 -25.11
C GLU A 104 5.06 7.75 -24.17
N GLY A 105 4.99 8.30 -22.95
CA GLY A 105 4.03 7.92 -21.92
C GLY A 105 4.45 6.70 -21.11
N ASN A 106 5.71 6.25 -21.20
CA ASN A 106 6.22 5.16 -20.37
C ASN A 106 6.40 5.67 -18.93
N PHE A 107 5.98 4.86 -17.95
CA PHE A 107 6.12 5.19 -16.54
C PHE A 107 7.60 5.15 -16.10
N LEU A 108 8.06 6.23 -15.45
CA LEU A 108 9.40 6.37 -14.90
C LEU A 108 9.36 6.04 -13.41
N ASP A 109 9.47 4.76 -13.10
CA ASP A 109 9.39 4.22 -11.74
C ASP A 109 10.53 4.69 -10.82
N ASP A 110 11.71 4.95 -11.38
CA ASP A 110 12.86 5.60 -10.73
C ASP A 110 12.55 7.02 -10.22
N GLN A 111 11.54 7.67 -10.79
CA GLN A 111 11.07 9.01 -10.42
C GLN A 111 9.77 9.00 -9.60
N LEU A 112 9.21 7.82 -9.29
CA LEU A 112 8.05 7.70 -8.42
C LEU A 112 8.39 8.21 -7.02
N LEU A 113 7.60 9.18 -6.53
CA LEU A 113 7.64 9.64 -5.15
C LEU A 113 6.26 9.47 -4.52
N VAL A 114 6.20 8.72 -3.42
CA VAL A 114 4.97 8.53 -2.64
C VAL A 114 5.26 8.82 -1.18
N PHE A 115 4.36 9.55 -0.53
CA PHE A 115 4.28 9.64 0.93
C PHE A 115 2.96 9.04 1.36
N ALA A 116 2.99 8.04 2.23
CA ALA A 116 1.80 7.32 2.69
C ALA A 116 1.73 7.32 4.21
N GLY A 117 0.63 7.77 4.79
CA GLY A 117 0.25 7.39 6.15
C GLY A 117 -0.66 6.17 6.06
N ILE A 118 -0.32 5.10 6.78
CA ILE A 118 -1.06 3.83 6.78
C ILE A 118 -1.52 3.48 8.18
N GLY A 119 -2.70 2.86 8.27
CA GLY A 119 -3.26 2.29 9.49
C GLY A 119 -3.86 0.93 9.17
N ILE A 120 -3.60 -0.07 10.01
CA ILE A 120 -4.21 -1.41 9.92
C ILE A 120 -4.90 -1.73 11.24
N GLU A 121 -6.18 -2.06 11.17
CA GLU A 121 -6.98 -2.53 12.28
C GLU A 121 -7.20 -4.04 12.20
N ASN A 122 -7.28 -4.71 13.35
CA ASN A 122 -7.49 -6.16 13.47
C ASN A 122 -6.52 -6.96 12.58
N GLY A 123 -5.25 -6.56 12.58
CA GLY A 123 -4.24 -7.12 11.72
C GLY A 123 -3.80 -8.52 12.15
N GLU A 124 -3.56 -9.37 11.17
CA GLU A 124 -3.01 -10.72 11.38
C GLU A 124 -1.87 -10.95 10.39
N LEU A 125 -0.75 -11.46 10.90
CA LEU A 125 0.41 -11.90 10.14
C LEU A 125 0.59 -13.41 10.35
N LYS A 126 0.43 -14.17 9.27
CA LYS A 126 0.45 -15.64 9.25
C LYS A 126 1.69 -16.16 8.56
N ASP A 127 2.34 -17.12 9.22
CA ASP A 127 3.46 -17.91 8.68
C ASP A 127 4.57 -17.02 8.05
N PHE A 128 4.80 -15.84 8.65
CA PHE A 128 5.81 -14.91 8.16
C PHE A 128 7.20 -15.39 8.59
N LYS A 129 7.85 -16.11 7.69
CA LYS A 129 9.10 -16.86 7.93
C LYS A 129 10.21 -16.04 8.58
N MET A 130 10.32 -14.75 8.26
CA MET A 130 11.31 -13.86 8.88
C MET A 130 11.24 -13.84 10.40
N LEU A 131 10.06 -14.06 10.98
CA LEU A 131 9.88 -14.06 12.43
C LEU A 131 10.25 -15.41 13.07
N GLU A 132 10.37 -16.49 12.30
CA GLU A 132 10.80 -17.80 12.83
C GLU A 132 12.24 -17.76 13.38
N GLU A 133 13.08 -16.83 12.90
CA GLU A 133 14.44 -16.62 13.40
C GLU A 133 14.48 -16.21 14.88
N PHE A 134 13.40 -15.63 15.41
CA PHE A 134 13.27 -15.21 16.81
C PHE A 134 12.70 -16.29 17.74
N SER A 135 12.61 -17.52 17.24
CA SER A 135 12.09 -18.68 17.97
C SER A 135 12.85 -19.06 19.25
N SER A 136 14.09 -18.56 19.41
CA SER A 136 14.84 -18.71 20.66
C SER A 136 14.30 -17.84 21.80
N TYR A 137 13.54 -16.79 21.48
CA TYR A 137 13.01 -15.80 22.44
C TYR A 137 11.49 -15.93 22.63
N VAL A 138 10.77 -16.40 21.62
CA VAL A 138 9.32 -16.60 21.66
C VAL A 138 8.97 -18.00 21.15
N LYS A 139 7.92 -18.61 21.69
CA LYS A 139 7.47 -19.93 21.20
C LYS A 139 7.12 -19.82 19.71
N VAL A 140 7.70 -20.71 18.90
CA VAL A 140 7.46 -20.80 17.45
C VAL A 140 5.96 -20.82 17.11
N GLN A 141 5.14 -21.47 17.93
CA GLN A 141 3.70 -21.56 17.71
C GLN A 141 3.01 -20.19 17.75
N ASP A 142 3.48 -19.30 18.63
CA ASP A 142 2.94 -17.95 18.76
C ASP A 142 3.44 -17.04 17.60
N LEU A 143 4.61 -17.34 17.03
CA LEU A 143 5.19 -16.64 15.86
C LEU A 143 4.49 -16.96 14.53
N ARG A 144 3.83 -18.11 14.42
CA ARG A 144 3.11 -18.51 13.19
C ARG A 144 1.82 -17.73 12.97
N ASN A 145 1.24 -17.18 14.04
CA ASN A 145 0.03 -16.42 13.94
C ASN A 145 0.02 -15.23 14.91
N ILE A 146 0.44 -14.09 14.38
CA ILE A 146 0.61 -12.84 15.12
C ILE A 146 -0.60 -11.97 14.83
N ARG A 147 -1.29 -11.55 15.89
CA ARG A 147 -2.48 -10.69 15.84
C ARG A 147 -2.22 -9.42 16.62
N PHE A 148 -2.57 -8.29 16.03
CA PHE A 148 -2.46 -6.98 16.65
C PHE A 148 -3.75 -6.20 16.42
N GLU A 149 -4.14 -5.39 17.42
CA GLU A 149 -5.37 -4.61 17.34
C GLU A 149 -5.23 -3.46 16.33
N ASN A 150 -4.12 -2.72 16.42
CA ASN A 150 -3.85 -1.56 15.57
C ASN A 150 -2.36 -1.48 15.24
N MET A 151 -2.04 -0.98 14.05
CA MET A 151 -0.71 -0.57 13.61
C MET A 151 -0.84 0.68 12.77
N GLU A 152 -0.01 1.69 13.03
CA GLU A 152 0.08 2.88 12.20
C GLU A 152 1.54 3.14 11.86
N ASN A 153 1.80 3.58 10.63
CA ASN A 153 3.12 4.04 10.21
C ASN A 153 3.03 5.02 9.04
N TRP A 154 4.14 5.69 8.76
CA TRP A 154 4.32 6.49 7.55
C TRP A 154 5.35 5.80 6.66
N LEU A 155 5.07 5.65 5.37
CA LEU A 155 5.98 5.06 4.41
C LEU A 155 6.36 6.09 3.34
N MET A 156 7.52 5.92 2.75
CA MET A 156 7.94 6.69 1.57
C MET A 156 8.35 5.74 0.46
N ILE A 157 7.93 6.00 -0.77
CA ILE A 157 8.51 5.37 -1.96
C ILE A 157 9.34 6.43 -2.66
N ASN A 158 10.61 6.14 -2.93
CA ASN A 158 11.50 7.02 -3.67
C ASN A 158 12.61 6.20 -4.30
N LYS A 159 12.95 6.49 -5.57
CA LYS A 159 14.00 5.75 -6.31
C LYS A 159 13.79 4.23 -6.25
N GLN A 160 12.57 3.78 -6.55
CA GLN A 160 12.18 2.35 -6.52
C GLN A 160 12.37 1.65 -5.17
N THR A 161 12.54 2.40 -4.07
CA THR A 161 12.69 1.85 -2.72
C THR A 161 11.56 2.31 -1.82
N ILE A 162 10.94 1.36 -1.12
CA ILE A 162 10.01 1.57 -0.03
C ILE A 162 10.82 1.73 1.26
N TYR A 163 10.73 2.91 1.88
CA TYR A 163 11.34 3.20 3.17
C TYR A 163 10.29 3.08 4.27
N ILE A 164 10.61 2.27 5.27
CA ILE A 164 9.76 1.94 6.42
C ILE A 164 10.45 2.47 7.68
N PRO A 165 10.07 3.67 8.17
CA PRO A 165 10.45 4.15 9.49
C PRO A 165 10.04 3.17 10.58
N ALA A 166 10.70 3.28 11.73
CA ALA A 166 10.44 2.42 12.88
C ALA A 166 8.96 2.46 13.30
N MET A 167 8.28 1.32 13.17
CA MET A 167 6.94 1.10 13.69
C MET A 167 6.98 0.15 14.89
N PHE A 168 6.10 0.39 15.85
CA PHE A 168 5.91 -0.45 17.01
C PHE A 168 4.57 -1.18 16.92
N ILE A 169 4.59 -2.50 17.06
CA ILE A 169 3.40 -3.35 16.98
C ILE A 169 3.28 -4.14 18.28
N GLN A 170 2.15 -3.97 18.96
CA GLN A 170 1.77 -4.79 20.10
C GLN A 170 0.91 -5.94 19.61
N SER A 171 1.34 -7.18 19.87
CA SER A 171 0.62 -8.37 19.42
C SER A 171 0.34 -9.35 20.55
N ASN A 172 -0.48 -10.35 20.25
CA ASN A 172 -0.73 -11.50 21.14
C ASN A 172 0.53 -12.28 21.51
N ALA A 173 1.57 -12.26 20.66
CA ALA A 173 2.76 -13.09 20.81
C ALA A 173 3.94 -12.31 21.40
N MET A 174 4.15 -11.06 20.97
CA MET A 174 5.25 -10.20 21.41
C MET A 174 5.04 -8.73 21.02
N ASN A 175 5.89 -7.86 21.55
CA ASN A 175 6.06 -6.53 20.99
C ASN A 175 7.14 -6.54 19.90
N LEU A 176 6.82 -6.01 18.73
CA LEU A 176 7.71 -5.90 17.59
C LEU A 176 8.08 -4.44 17.35
N THR A 177 9.33 -4.17 17.03
CA THR A 177 9.74 -2.94 16.37
C THR A 177 10.35 -3.31 15.03
N ILE A 178 9.84 -2.71 13.96
CA ILE A 178 10.26 -3.02 12.58
C ILE A 178 10.62 -1.70 11.90
N ALA A 179 11.77 -1.66 11.26
CA ALA A 179 12.19 -0.61 10.36
C ALA A 179 12.92 -1.23 9.17
N GLY A 180 13.13 -0.48 8.10
CA GLY A 180 14.00 -0.93 7.02
C GLY A 180 13.58 -0.40 5.66
N GLU A 181 14.06 -1.08 4.63
CA GLU A 181 13.80 -0.75 3.24
C GLU A 181 13.60 -2.00 2.38
N HIS A 182 12.81 -1.84 1.31
CA HIS A 182 12.51 -2.88 0.33
C HIS A 182 12.49 -2.23 -1.06
N ASN A 183 13.33 -2.67 -1.99
CA ASN A 183 13.36 -2.14 -3.35
C ASN A 183 12.53 -2.98 -4.33
N PHE A 184 12.18 -2.41 -5.48
CA PHE A 184 11.32 -3.07 -6.47
C PHE A 184 11.98 -4.30 -7.12
N ASP A 185 13.30 -4.46 -6.98
CA ASP A 185 14.05 -5.66 -7.37
C ASP A 185 14.00 -6.78 -6.32
N ASN A 186 13.19 -6.60 -5.26
CA ASN A 186 13.00 -7.54 -4.14
C ASN A 186 14.22 -7.74 -3.23
N GLU A 187 15.18 -6.81 -3.26
CA GLU A 187 16.19 -6.70 -2.20
C GLU A 187 15.60 -5.93 -1.02
N PHE A 188 15.87 -6.39 0.20
CA PHE A 188 15.35 -5.78 1.42
C PHE A 188 16.38 -5.85 2.55
N GLU A 189 16.35 -4.83 3.40
CA GLU A 189 17.10 -4.77 4.65
C GLU A 189 16.12 -4.36 5.76
N TYR A 190 15.80 -5.31 6.65
CA TYR A 190 14.84 -5.10 7.72
C TYR A 190 15.50 -5.25 9.08
N ASP A 191 15.34 -4.21 9.91
CA ASP A 191 15.70 -4.22 11.32
C ASP A 191 14.48 -4.62 12.14
N ILE A 192 14.50 -5.85 12.66
CA ILE A 192 13.44 -6.39 13.51
C ILE A 192 13.96 -6.55 14.94
N LYS A 193 13.32 -5.87 15.88
CA LYS A 193 13.53 -6.06 17.31
C LYS A 193 12.29 -6.68 17.94
N VAL A 194 12.51 -7.80 18.63
CA VAL A 194 11.48 -8.50 19.40
C VAL A 194 11.70 -8.26 20.88
N ASN A 195 10.64 -7.87 21.58
CA ASN A 195 10.62 -7.85 23.04
C ASN A 195 9.53 -8.80 23.52
N ALA A 196 9.95 -9.95 24.03
CA ALA A 196 9.10 -10.91 24.72
C ALA A 196 9.12 -10.58 26.22
N GLY A 197 7.94 -10.45 26.83
CA GLY A 197 7.78 -10.30 28.28
C GLY A 197 7.92 -11.61 29.02
#